data_AF-A0A820R280-F1
#
_entry.id   AF-A0A820R280-F1
#
_cell.length_a   1.000
_cell.length_b   1.000
_cell.length_c   1.000
_cell.angle_alpha   90.00
_cell.angle_beta   90.00
_cell.angle_gamma   90.00
#
_symmetry.space_group_name_H-M   'P 1'
#
loop_
_entity.id
_entity.type
_entity.pdbx_description
1 polymer ?
#
loop_
_entity_poly.entity_id
_entity_poly.type
_entity_poly.pdbx_seq_one_letter_code
_entity_poly.pdbx_strand_id
1 'polypeptide(L)'
;KTDTGMTRIATKPLQRKKQKDKVGPDYIPKAMDFASVTMNREMQDLSEALAQNAHEIWARQMRNRLAAIGGGLHSRLVPYDLLTDKE
;
A
#
# COMPACT_ATOMS: atom_id res chain seq x y z
N LYS A 1 45.13 -4.99 23.95
CA LYS A 1 44.04 -5.95 23.67
C LYS A 1 43.05 -5.25 22.77
N THR A 2 42.86 -5.82 21.58
CA THR A 2 41.81 -5.61 20.56
C THR A 2 41.60 -4.21 19.99
N ASP A 3 42.30 -4.01 18.87
CA ASP A 3 41.83 -3.31 17.67
C ASP A 3 40.42 -3.80 17.28
N THR A 4 39.52 -2.86 17.00
CA THR A 4 38.31 -3.11 16.20
C THR A 4 37.98 -1.84 15.45
N GLY A 5 38.73 -1.59 14.37
CA GLY A 5 38.33 -0.64 13.34
C GLY A 5 36.98 -1.03 12.72
N MET A 6 35.93 -0.29 13.05
CA MET A 6 34.65 -0.37 12.34
C MET A 6 34.81 0.26 10.95
N THR A 7 34.99 -0.57 9.93
CA THR A 7 35.00 -0.12 8.53
C THR A 7 33.59 0.28 8.14
N ARG A 8 33.37 1.56 7.86
CA ARG A 8 32.10 2.05 7.31
C ARG A 8 31.94 1.53 5.89
N ILE A 9 30.97 0.63 5.67
CA ILE A 9 30.60 0.16 4.34
C ILE A 9 29.94 1.33 3.60
N ALA A 10 30.62 1.88 2.60
CA ALA A 10 30.07 2.92 1.74
C ALA A 10 29.06 2.31 0.76
N THR A 11 27.76 2.42 1.07
CA THR A 11 26.70 2.07 0.13
C THR A 11 26.56 3.17 -0.92
N LYS A 12 26.75 2.84 -2.20
CA LYS A 12 26.49 3.77 -3.30
C LYS A 12 24.99 4.12 -3.34
N PRO A 13 24.61 5.40 -3.41
CA PRO A 13 23.21 5.77 -3.52
C PRO A 13 22.63 5.24 -4.84
N LEU A 14 21.49 4.55 -4.75
CA LEU A 14 20.72 4.15 -5.92
C LEU A 14 20.29 5.42 -6.64
N GLN A 15 20.89 5.69 -7.80
CA GLN A 15 20.51 6.83 -8.64
C GLN A 15 19.10 6.57 -9.19
N ARG A 16 18.09 7.08 -8.48
CA ARG A 16 16.75 7.24 -9.05
C ARG A 16 16.87 8.17 -10.25
N LYS A 17 16.75 7.61 -11.46
CA LYS A 17 16.52 8.40 -12.68
C LYS A 17 15.30 9.27 -12.39
N LYS A 18 15.51 10.59 -12.26
CA LYS A 18 14.40 11.54 -12.18
C LYS A 18 13.66 11.47 -13.52
N GLN A 19 12.57 10.72 -13.55
CA GLN A 19 11.61 10.82 -14.63
C GLN A 19 11.06 12.24 -14.58
N LYS A 20 11.40 13.03 -15.60
CA LYS A 20 10.98 14.43 -15.70
C LYS A 20 9.51 14.40 -16.09
N ASP A 21 8.62 14.46 -15.10
CA ASP A 21 7.17 14.48 -15.35
C ASP A 21 6.86 15.74 -16.16
N LYS A 22 6.53 15.53 -17.44
CA LYS A 22 6.04 16.59 -18.31
C LYS A 22 4.60 16.90 -17.87
N VAL A 23 4.45 17.73 -16.85
CA VAL A 23 3.14 18.28 -16.47
C VAL A 23 2.87 19.46 -17.41
N GLY A 24 2.39 19.14 -18.62
CA GLY A 24 1.72 20.06 -19.54
C GLY A 24 0.22 19.73 -19.63
N PRO A 25 -0.58 20.50 -20.38
CA PRO A 25 -2.01 20.23 -20.58
C PRO A 25 -2.32 18.83 -21.17
N ASP A 26 -1.32 18.18 -21.75
CA ASP A 26 -1.39 16.80 -22.25
C ASP A 26 -0.81 15.81 -21.23
N TYR A 27 -1.51 15.62 -20.09
CA TYR A 27 -1.19 14.53 -19.17
C TYR A 27 -1.50 13.20 -19.85
N ILE A 28 -0.46 12.55 -20.38
CA ILE A 28 -0.54 11.21 -20.97
C ILE A 28 0.15 10.24 -19.99
N PRO A 29 -0.58 9.71 -18.99
CA PRO A 29 0.00 8.74 -18.06
C PRO A 29 0.39 7.49 -18.83
N LYS A 30 1.64 7.07 -18.69
CA LYS A 30 2.05 5.75 -19.14
C LYS A 30 1.78 4.77 -18.01
N ALA A 31 0.76 3.93 -18.19
CA ALA A 31 0.52 2.82 -17.29
C ALA A 31 1.78 1.94 -17.25
N MET A 32 2.25 1.65 -16.04
CA MET A 32 3.30 0.66 -15.84
C MET A 32 2.66 -0.72 -15.95
N ASP A 33 3.29 -1.63 -16.69
CA ASP A 33 2.83 -3.02 -16.77
C ASP A 33 3.23 -3.77 -15.49
N PHE A 34 2.24 -4.34 -14.80
CA PHE A 34 2.42 -5.09 -13.56
C PHE A 34 2.40 -6.60 -13.77
N ALA A 35 2.14 -7.10 -14.99
CA ALA A 35 2.01 -8.54 -15.26
C ALA A 35 3.31 -9.33 -15.00
N SER A 36 4.47 -8.68 -15.12
CA SER A 36 5.78 -9.31 -14.89
C SER A 36 6.38 -9.00 -13.51
N VAL A 37 5.65 -8.31 -12.62
CA VAL A 37 6.16 -7.93 -11.30
C VAL A 37 6.00 -9.12 -10.35
N THR A 38 7.12 -9.61 -9.82
CA THR A 38 7.12 -10.62 -8.74
C THR A 38 7.34 -9.92 -7.41
N MET A 39 6.38 -10.02 -6.48
CA MET A 39 6.55 -9.53 -5.10
C MET A 39 7.22 -10.59 -4.23
N ASN A 40 8.25 -10.19 -3.49
CA ASN A 40 8.83 -11.00 -2.43
C ASN A 40 7.85 -11.12 -1.23
N ARG A 41 8.16 -12.00 -0.27
CA ARG A 41 7.26 -12.27 0.85
C ARG A 41 6.98 -11.03 1.71
N GLU A 42 8.02 -10.24 2.02
CA GLU A 42 7.87 -9.02 2.82
C GLU A 42 6.94 -7.99 2.16
N MET A 43 7.00 -7.86 0.83
CA MET A 43 6.11 -6.97 0.08
C MET A 43 4.67 -7.49 0.05
N GLN A 44 4.47 -8.82 -0.01
CA GLN A 44 3.13 -9.42 0.09
C GLN A 44 2.52 -9.18 1.48
N ASP A 45 3.30 -9.36 2.53
CA ASP A 45 2.87 -9.07 3.91
C ASP A 45 2.53 -7.58 4.08
N LEU A 46 3.31 -6.69 3.46
CA LEU A 46 3.01 -5.25 3.45
C LEU A 46 1.73 -4.93 2.68
N SER A 47 1.49 -5.54 1.51
CA SER A 47 0.24 -5.33 0.78
C SER A 47 -0.98 -5.77 1.57
N GLU A 48 -0.87 -6.86 2.32
CA GLU A 48 -1.94 -7.35 3.19
C GLU A 48 -2.26 -6.34 4.29
N ALA A 49 -1.23 -5.83 4.98
CA ALA A 49 -1.41 -4.81 6.02
C ALA A 49 -2.01 -3.51 5.46
N LEU A 50 -1.65 -3.12 4.24
CA LEU A 50 -2.22 -1.94 3.57
C LEU A 50 -3.70 -2.14 3.22
N ALA A 51 -4.06 -3.32 2.70
CA ALA A 51 -5.42 -3.64 2.34
C ALA A 51 -6.32 -3.77 3.59
N GLN A 52 -5.82 -4.38 4.66
CA GLN A 52 -6.48 -4.40 5.96
C GLN A 52 -6.74 -2.98 6.50
N ASN A 53 -5.74 -2.10 6.44
CA ASN A 53 -5.88 -0.71 6.91
C ASN A 53 -6.91 0.07 6.08
N ALA A 54 -6.89 -0.09 4.74
CA ALA A 54 -7.91 0.52 3.87
C ALA A 54 -9.32 0.05 4.26
N HIS A 55 -9.49 -1.24 4.56
CA HIS A 55 -10.76 -1.79 5.02
C HIS A 55 -11.17 -1.24 6.39
N GLU A 56 -10.26 -1.12 7.35
CA GLU A 56 -10.54 -0.53 8.67
C GLU A 56 -11.00 0.94 8.59
N ILE A 57 -10.39 1.73 7.71
CA ILE A 57 -10.80 3.11 7.44
C ILE A 57 -12.23 3.13 6.90
N TRP A 58 -12.53 2.30 5.90
CA TRP A 58 -13.85 2.20 5.31
C TRP A 58 -14.90 1.74 6.35
N ALA A 59 -14.62 0.68 7.10
CA ALA A 59 -15.51 0.12 8.11
C ALA A 59 -15.84 1.15 9.20
N ARG A 60 -14.85 1.94 9.63
CA ARG A 60 -15.05 3.04 10.58
C ARG A 60 -15.97 4.12 10.02
N GLN A 61 -15.74 4.56 8.78
CA GLN A 61 -16.59 5.55 8.12
C GLN A 61 -18.03 5.03 7.96
N MET A 62 -18.17 3.76 7.58
CA MET A 62 -19.48 3.14 7.39
C MET A 62 -20.25 2.98 8.70
N ARG A 63 -19.57 2.58 9.78
CA ARG A 63 -20.14 2.54 11.13
C ARG A 63 -20.66 3.91 11.57
N ASN A 64 -19.87 4.97 11.35
CA ASN A 64 -20.27 6.34 11.69
C ASN A 64 -21.51 6.79 10.88
N ARG A 65 -21.55 6.46 9.59
CA ARG A 65 -22.71 6.75 8.73
C ARG A 65 -23.97 6.04 9.21
N LEU A 66 -23.87 4.75 9.54
CA LEU A 66 -25.00 3.96 10.03
C LEU A 66 -25.52 4.47 11.38
N ALA A 67 -24.61 4.86 12.28
CA ALA A 67 -24.99 5.49 13.55
C ALA A 67 -25.76 6.80 13.35
N ALA A 68 -25.39 7.61 12.35
CA ALA A 68 -26.06 8.88 12.06
C ALA A 68 -27.45 8.72 11.42
N ILE A 69 -27.71 7.62 10.68
CA ILE A 69 -28.96 7.40 9.94
C ILE A 69 -29.96 6.55 10.76
N GLY A 70 -29.57 6.07 11.95
CA GLY A 70 -30.44 5.28 12.84
C GLY A 70 -30.35 3.77 12.64
N GLY A 71 -29.26 3.28 12.04
CA GLY A 71 -28.94 1.85 11.94
C GLY A 71 -29.11 1.23 10.55
N GLY A 72 -28.64 -0.02 10.44
CA GLY A 72 -28.63 -0.85 9.22
C GLY A 72 -27.43 -1.81 9.24
N LEU A 73 -27.60 -3.05 8.78
CA LEU A 73 -26.50 -4.00 8.57
C LEU A 73 -25.97 -3.83 7.15
N HIS A 74 -24.67 -3.56 7.00
CA HIS A 74 -24.03 -3.60 5.69
C HIS A 74 -23.39 -4.97 5.49
N SER A 75 -23.73 -5.68 4.41
CA SER A 75 -23.30 -7.05 4.12
C SER A 75 -21.78 -7.24 4.09
N ARG A 76 -21.03 -6.18 3.76
CA ARG A 76 -19.55 -6.14 3.75
C ARG A 76 -18.91 -5.73 5.09
N LEU A 77 -19.70 -5.45 6.14
CA LEU A 77 -19.16 -5.13 7.46
C LEU A 77 -18.80 -6.42 8.23
N VAL A 78 -17.80 -7.14 7.72
CA VAL A 78 -17.23 -8.34 8.33
C VAL A 78 -15.71 -8.17 8.45
N PRO A 79 -14.99 -8.90 9.31
CA PRO A 79 -13.53 -8.87 9.38
C PRO A 79 -12.86 -9.01 7.99
N TYR A 80 -11.70 -8.37 7.81
CA TYR A 80 -10.95 -8.36 6.55
C TYR A 80 -10.67 -9.79 6.04
N ASP A 81 -10.34 -10.72 6.95
CA ASP A 81 -10.09 -12.14 6.65
C ASP A 81 -11.31 -12.90 6.07
N LEU A 82 -12.51 -12.32 6.14
CA LEU A 82 -13.75 -12.90 5.62
C LEU A 82 -14.25 -12.21 4.33
N LEU A 83 -13.57 -11.15 3.87
CA LEU A 83 -13.84 -10.56 2.55
C LEU A 83 -13.33 -11.53 1.48
N THR A 84 -14.17 -11.83 0.50
CA THR A 84 -13.73 -12.59 -0.67
C THR A 84 -12.99 -11.67 -1.64
N ASP A 85 -11.89 -12.13 -2.25
CA ASP A 85 -11.04 -11.41 -3.22
C ASP A 85 -11.76 -10.81 -4.46
N LYS A 86 -13.08 -11.00 -4.58
CA LYS A 86 -13.93 -10.53 -5.69
C LYS A 86 -14.52 -9.13 -5.49
N GLU A 87 -14.30 -8.51 -4.34
CA GLU A 87 -15.01 -7.31 -3.87
C GLU A 87 -14.26 -5.98 -4.04
#